data_AF-A0AAE0LH15-F1
#
_entry.id   AF-A0AAE0LH15-F1
#
_cell.length_a   1.000
_cell.length_b   1.000
_cell.length_c   1.000
_cell.angle_alpha   90.00
_cell.angle_beta   90.00
_cell.angle_gamma   90.00
#
_symmetry.space_group_name_H-M   'P 1'
#
loop_
_entity.id
_entity.type
_entity.pdbx_description
1 polymer ?
#
loop_
_entity_poly.entity_id
_entity_poly.type
_entity_poly.pdbx_seq_one_letter_code
_entity_poly.pdbx_strand_id
1 'polypeptide(L)'
;MIEAEGDSVPVARPTDVSTCSTAPSPKAGTLEAMLPPVSKERRDELHKKFALWIVRNNRPLKIGESDPELRDIFDFIFQGGYTPPTYKLVTQYILELSVEGRQKVEAELLLLISQGVLPSIAGDLWSEGGIAIFGILFYWLDENMQYHEKLLGAIPFGDVSHTGPEIARATKICAANMGVGEFVEDASPSTESGSSEELPSVLKDTWLLPLGTRESTTAGCGTITSTSAP
;
A
#
# COMPACT_ATOMS: atom_id res chain seq x y z
N MET A 1 -6.89 45.92 15.81
CA MET A 1 -7.31 47.15 16.49
C MET A 1 -8.25 47.88 15.53
N ILE A 2 -9.51 47.49 15.55
CA ILE A 2 -10.65 48.19 14.94
C ILE A 2 -11.78 47.94 15.95
N GLU A 3 -12.14 48.99 16.67
CA GLU A 3 -13.25 49.04 17.62
C GLU A 3 -14.53 49.33 16.85
N ALA A 4 -15.62 48.64 17.22
CA ALA A 4 -16.96 49.02 16.85
C ALA A 4 -17.87 48.78 18.06
N GLU A 5 -18.22 49.89 18.70
CA GLU A 5 -19.21 50.06 19.76
C GLU A 5 -20.64 50.09 19.19
N GLY A 6 -21.63 49.86 20.07
CA GLY A 6 -23.05 50.22 19.90
C GLY A 6 -23.91 49.09 19.31
N ASP A 7 -25.07 48.71 19.84
CA ASP A 7 -25.96 49.36 20.79
C ASP A 7 -26.83 48.31 21.51
N SER A 8 -27.04 48.55 22.81
CA SER A 8 -27.97 47.83 23.66
C SER A 8 -29.37 48.46 23.62
N VAL A 9 -30.40 47.66 23.37
CA VAL A 9 -31.80 48.05 23.62
C VAL A 9 -32.42 47.08 24.64
N PRO A 10 -33.05 47.57 25.73
CA PRO A 10 -33.67 46.74 26.75
C PRO A 10 -35.17 46.49 26.48
N VAL A 11 -35.83 45.77 27.42
CA VAL A 11 -37.30 45.64 27.64
C VAL A 11 -37.92 44.39 26.96
N ALA A 12 -38.71 43.51 27.58
CA ALA A 12 -39.38 43.44 28.89
C ALA A 12 -39.52 41.97 29.34
N ARG A 13 -39.62 41.76 30.66
CA ARG A 13 -40.15 40.53 31.28
C ARG A 13 -41.67 40.44 31.11
N PRO A 14 -42.19 39.23 30.95
CA PRO A 14 -43.45 38.85 31.59
C PRO A 14 -43.21 37.70 32.57
N THR A 15 -43.41 37.99 33.86
CA THR A 15 -43.93 37.02 34.82
C THR A 15 -45.39 36.76 34.49
N ASP A 16 -45.77 35.51 34.23
CA ASP A 16 -46.73 34.84 35.12
C ASP A 16 -46.91 33.36 34.81
N VAL A 17 -47.23 32.68 35.90
CA VAL A 17 -47.38 31.26 36.13
C VAL A 17 -48.54 30.69 35.33
N SER A 18 -48.30 29.56 34.65
CA SER A 18 -49.37 28.63 34.29
C SER A 18 -48.89 27.20 34.49
N THR A 19 -49.33 26.63 35.60
CA THR A 19 -49.27 25.20 35.90
C THR A 19 -50.15 24.45 34.92
N CYS A 20 -49.53 23.72 33.98
CA CYS A 20 -50.23 22.71 33.21
C CYS A 20 -49.52 21.36 33.42
N SER A 21 -50.15 20.59 34.31
CA SER A 21 -50.31 19.13 34.29
C SER A 21 -49.20 18.31 33.63
N THR A 22 -48.51 17.57 34.50
CA THR A 22 -47.56 16.49 34.21
C THR A 22 -48.12 15.53 33.14
N ALA A 23 -47.62 15.65 31.91
CA ALA A 23 -47.69 14.55 30.96
C ALA A 23 -46.76 13.43 31.47
N PRO A 24 -47.19 12.16 31.53
CA PRO A 24 -46.29 11.07 31.87
C PRO A 24 -45.18 11.01 30.81
N SER A 25 -43.92 11.16 31.26
CA SER A 25 -42.76 10.91 30.42
C SER A 25 -42.93 9.57 29.69
N PRO A 26 -42.78 9.52 28.36
CA PRO A 26 -42.57 8.24 27.70
C PRO A 26 -41.29 7.67 28.31
N LYS A 27 -41.43 6.51 28.95
CA LYS A 27 -40.28 5.74 29.45
C LYS A 27 -39.29 5.63 28.31
N ALA A 28 -38.10 6.20 28.50
CA ALA A 28 -36.95 6.01 27.64
C ALA A 28 -36.58 4.51 27.69
N GLY A 29 -37.25 3.75 26.86
CA GLY A 29 -36.96 2.37 26.52
C GLY A 29 -36.65 2.32 25.03
N THR A 30 -35.79 3.23 24.54
CA THR A 30 -35.10 2.99 23.29
C THR A 30 -33.99 2.02 23.64
N LEU A 31 -34.25 0.74 23.50
CA LEU A 31 -33.20 -0.20 23.12
C LEU A 31 -32.64 0.36 21.82
N GLU A 32 -31.60 1.20 21.90
CA GLU A 32 -30.73 1.44 20.76
C GLU A 32 -30.25 0.06 20.37
N ALA A 33 -30.87 -0.46 19.33
CA ALA A 33 -30.49 -1.73 18.74
C ALA A 33 -29.10 -1.48 18.16
N MET A 34 -28.06 -1.70 18.99
CA MET A 34 -26.68 -1.72 18.52
C MET A 34 -26.67 -2.61 17.29
N LEU A 35 -26.21 -2.05 16.17
CA LEU A 35 -26.08 -2.80 14.94
C LEU A 35 -25.27 -4.07 15.24
N PRO A 36 -25.68 -5.23 14.68
CA PRO A 36 -24.91 -6.44 14.86
C PRO A 36 -23.46 -6.21 14.39
N PRO A 37 -22.46 -6.81 15.06
CA PRO A 37 -21.08 -6.66 14.66
C PRO A 37 -20.93 -7.02 13.19
N VAL A 38 -20.14 -6.22 12.47
CA VAL A 38 -19.91 -6.42 11.04
C VAL A 38 -19.36 -7.83 10.81
N SER A 39 -19.87 -8.51 9.77
CA SER A 39 -19.38 -9.85 9.43
C SER A 39 -17.87 -9.84 9.19
N LYS A 40 -17.22 -10.99 9.40
CA LYS A 40 -15.77 -11.11 9.24
C LYS A 40 -15.31 -10.66 7.84
N GLU A 41 -16.01 -11.12 6.81
CA GLU A 41 -15.69 -10.84 5.41
C GLU A 41 -15.81 -9.34 5.11
N ARG A 42 -16.89 -8.71 5.61
CA ARG A 42 -17.12 -7.28 5.40
C ARG A 42 -16.12 -6.42 6.16
N ARG A 43 -15.74 -6.83 7.37
CA ARG A 43 -14.71 -6.16 8.17
C ARG A 43 -13.36 -6.23 7.47
N ASP A 44 -12.98 -7.40 6.95
CA ASP A 44 -11.72 -7.57 6.24
C ASP A 44 -11.68 -6.71 4.95
N GLU A 45 -12.81 -6.59 4.24
CA GLU A 45 -12.95 -5.68 3.09
C GLU A 45 -12.80 -4.19 3.51
N LEU A 46 -13.40 -3.78 4.62
CA LEU A 46 -13.28 -2.43 5.16
C LEU A 46 -11.83 -2.12 5.55
N HIS A 47 -11.13 -3.06 6.20
CA HIS A 47 -9.71 -2.91 6.53
C HIS A 47 -8.84 -2.75 5.28
N LYS A 48 -9.06 -3.57 4.24
CA LYS A 48 -8.36 -3.42 2.95
C LYS A 48 -8.59 -2.05 2.32
N LYS A 49 -9.84 -1.55 2.31
CA LYS A 49 -10.16 -0.20 1.81
C LYS A 49 -9.51 0.89 2.64
N PHE A 50 -9.48 0.72 3.96
CA PHE A 50 -8.85 1.66 4.88
C PHE A 50 -7.33 1.73 4.66
N ALA A 51 -6.66 0.57 4.52
CA ALA A 51 -5.24 0.50 4.17
C ALA A 51 -4.95 1.19 2.83
N LEU A 52 -5.76 0.96 1.79
CA LEU A 52 -5.64 1.65 0.50
C LEU A 52 -5.83 3.16 0.63
N TRP A 53 -6.81 3.59 1.41
CA TRP A 53 -7.05 5.02 1.65
C TRP A 53 -5.86 5.68 2.33
N ILE A 54 -5.27 5.02 3.34
CA ILE A 54 -4.06 5.50 4.02
C ILE A 54 -2.92 5.71 3.03
N VAL A 55 -2.60 4.68 2.23
CA VAL A 55 -1.48 4.73 1.28
C VAL A 55 -1.70 5.79 0.21
N ARG A 56 -2.89 5.83 -0.41
CA ARG A 56 -3.20 6.77 -1.50
C ARG A 56 -3.22 8.23 -1.08
N ASN A 57 -3.55 8.50 0.18
CA ASN A 57 -3.66 9.86 0.70
C ASN A 57 -2.49 10.26 1.61
N ASN A 58 -1.40 9.47 1.59
CA ASN A 58 -0.21 9.70 2.40
C ASN A 58 -0.54 9.98 3.88
N ARG A 59 -1.41 9.15 4.47
CA ARG A 59 -1.85 9.30 5.87
C ARG A 59 -0.94 8.52 6.82
N PRO A 60 -0.83 8.92 8.09
CA PRO A 60 -0.11 8.15 9.09
C PRO A 60 -0.70 6.74 9.25
N LEU A 61 0.15 5.71 9.28
CA LEU A 61 -0.28 4.31 9.43
C LEU A 61 -1.01 4.04 10.76
N LYS A 62 -0.77 4.87 11.77
CA LYS A 62 -1.38 4.78 13.11
C LYS A 62 -2.67 5.59 13.25
N ILE A 63 -3.18 6.21 12.17
CA ILE A 63 -4.31 7.16 12.28
C ILE A 63 -5.55 6.57 12.96
N GLY A 64 -5.87 5.29 12.72
CA GLY A 64 -7.00 4.62 13.39
C GLY A 64 -6.82 4.43 14.90
N GLU A 65 -5.57 4.51 15.39
CA GLU A 65 -5.24 4.43 16.81
C GLU A 65 -5.11 5.79 17.48
N SER A 66 -4.56 6.76 16.75
CA SER A 66 -4.15 8.06 17.31
C SER A 66 -5.20 9.16 17.19
N ASP A 67 -6.15 9.02 16.26
CA ASP A 67 -7.13 10.07 15.94
C ASP A 67 -8.50 9.77 16.58
N PRO A 68 -8.91 10.51 17.63
CA PRO A 68 -10.20 10.32 18.28
C PRO A 68 -11.37 10.79 17.40
N GLU A 69 -11.20 11.84 16.59
CA GLU A 69 -12.28 12.35 15.73
C GLU A 69 -12.63 11.33 14.64
N LEU A 70 -11.60 10.67 14.09
CA LEU A 70 -11.82 9.59 13.14
C LEU A 70 -12.62 8.44 13.79
N ARG A 71 -12.28 8.08 15.03
CA ARG A 71 -13.02 7.04 15.76
C ARG A 71 -14.47 7.43 15.99
N ASP A 72 -14.74 8.66 16.40
CA ASP A 72 -16.10 9.16 16.60
C ASP A 72 -16.94 9.08 15.31
N ILE A 73 -16.34 9.36 14.14
CA ILE A 73 -17.01 9.20 12.84
C ILE A 73 -17.35 7.73 12.59
N PHE A 74 -16.40 6.81 12.83
CA PHE A 74 -16.65 5.38 12.65
C PHE A 74 -17.69 4.86 13.66
N ASP A 75 -17.64 5.30 14.90
CA ASP A 75 -18.62 4.93 15.93
C ASP A 75 -20.01 5.48 15.59
N PHE A 76 -20.11 6.69 15.04
CA PHE A 76 -21.37 7.24 14.54
C PHE A 76 -21.94 6.43 13.37
N ILE A 77 -21.10 6.03 12.41
CA ILE A 77 -21.54 5.28 11.21
C ILE A 77 -21.90 3.83 11.55
N PHE A 78 -21.08 3.17 12.38
CA PHE A 78 -21.17 1.73 12.63
C PHE A 78 -21.79 1.39 13.99
N GLN A 79 -22.09 2.38 14.83
CA GLN A 79 -22.70 2.22 16.16
C GLN A 79 -21.94 1.21 17.04
N GLY A 80 -20.60 1.28 17.00
CA GLY A 80 -19.70 0.36 17.71
C GLY A 80 -19.57 -1.04 17.08
N GLY A 81 -20.25 -1.33 15.97
CA GLY A 81 -20.18 -2.62 15.26
C GLY A 81 -18.90 -2.84 14.45
N TYR A 82 -18.05 -1.81 14.33
CA TYR A 82 -16.77 -1.84 13.64
C TYR A 82 -15.74 -0.98 14.38
N THR A 83 -14.53 -1.51 14.54
CA THR A 83 -13.39 -0.77 15.09
C THR A 83 -12.37 -0.57 13.97
N PRO A 84 -11.85 0.65 13.75
CA PRO A 84 -10.78 0.89 12.78
C PRO A 84 -9.57 -0.01 13.01
N PRO A 85 -8.85 -0.43 11.95
CA PRO A 85 -7.74 -1.35 12.07
C PRO A 85 -6.57 -0.71 12.81
N THR A 86 -5.87 -1.54 13.59
CA THR A 86 -4.62 -1.17 14.26
C THR A 86 -3.50 -0.98 13.26
N TYR A 87 -2.42 -0.32 13.67
CA TYR A 87 -1.18 -0.20 12.90
C TYR A 87 -0.72 -1.54 12.32
N LYS A 88 -0.72 -2.59 13.15
CA LYS A 88 -0.30 -3.93 12.75
C LYS A 88 -1.19 -4.49 11.63
N LEU A 89 -2.51 -4.32 11.75
CA LEU A 89 -3.45 -4.78 10.73
C LEU A 89 -3.34 -3.97 9.44
N VAL A 90 -3.19 -2.64 9.54
CA VAL A 90 -2.95 -1.78 8.38
C VAL A 90 -1.69 -2.24 7.64
N THR A 91 -0.57 -2.44 8.35
CA THR A 91 0.67 -2.95 7.75
C THR A 91 0.48 -4.31 7.09
N GLN A 92 -0.23 -5.24 7.75
CA GLN A 92 -0.52 -6.55 7.17
C GLN A 92 -1.32 -6.42 5.86
N TYR A 93 -2.39 -5.63 5.83
CA TYR A 93 -3.17 -5.45 4.60
C TYR A 93 -2.38 -4.71 3.52
N ILE A 94 -1.51 -3.76 3.86
CA ILE A 94 -0.59 -3.14 2.89
C ILE A 94 0.32 -4.19 2.26
N LEU A 95 0.86 -5.12 3.06
CA LEU A 95 1.68 -6.24 2.56
C LEU A 95 0.87 -7.18 1.66
N GLU A 96 -0.35 -7.54 2.04
CA GLU A 96 -1.21 -8.37 1.18
C GLU A 96 -1.52 -7.68 -0.15
N LEU A 97 -1.86 -6.38 -0.10
CA LEU A 97 -2.14 -5.57 -1.28
C LEU A 97 -0.90 -5.37 -2.16
N SER A 98 0.31 -5.35 -1.58
CA SER A 98 1.53 -5.24 -2.36
C SER A 98 1.77 -6.49 -3.22
N VAL A 99 1.46 -7.69 -2.71
CA VAL A 99 1.51 -8.94 -3.50
C VAL A 99 0.58 -8.86 -4.72
N GLU A 100 -0.67 -8.43 -4.51
CA GLU A 100 -1.63 -8.21 -5.60
C GLU A 100 -1.14 -7.13 -6.58
N GLY A 101 -0.49 -6.07 -6.06
CA GLY A 101 0.11 -5.01 -6.85
C GLY A 101 1.24 -5.50 -7.76
N ARG A 102 2.12 -6.37 -7.25
CA ARG A 102 3.24 -6.94 -8.02
C ARG A 102 2.76 -7.73 -9.23
N GLN A 103 1.72 -8.56 -9.05
CA GLN A 103 1.13 -9.33 -10.16
C GLN A 103 0.56 -8.42 -11.26
N LYS A 104 0.01 -7.26 -10.89
CA LYS A 104 -0.49 -6.28 -11.87
C LYS A 104 0.65 -5.60 -12.62
N VAL A 105 1.73 -5.24 -11.91
CA VAL A 105 2.93 -4.65 -12.50
C VAL A 105 3.59 -5.63 -13.48
N GLU A 106 3.71 -6.89 -13.09
CA GLU A 106 4.24 -7.95 -13.96
C GLU A 106 3.39 -8.10 -15.25
N ALA A 107 2.06 -8.17 -15.10
CA ALA A 107 1.15 -8.24 -16.25
C ALA A 107 1.25 -7.00 -17.17
N GLU A 108 1.38 -5.81 -16.58
CA GLU A 108 1.58 -4.55 -17.32
C GLU A 108 2.90 -4.57 -18.09
N LEU A 109 4.00 -5.04 -17.48
CA LEU A 109 5.28 -5.18 -18.17
C LEU A 109 5.20 -6.15 -19.36
N LEU A 110 4.63 -7.34 -19.15
CA LEU A 110 4.50 -8.33 -20.22
C LEU A 110 3.69 -7.79 -21.40
N LEU A 111 2.67 -6.98 -21.11
CA LEU A 111 1.91 -6.28 -22.14
C LEU A 111 2.77 -5.27 -22.91
N LEU A 112 3.54 -4.43 -22.21
CA LEU A 112 4.45 -3.47 -22.84
C LEU A 112 5.47 -4.15 -23.77
N ILE A 113 6.08 -5.24 -23.30
CA ILE A 113 7.02 -6.04 -24.09
C ILE A 113 6.33 -6.60 -25.34
N SER A 114 5.10 -7.11 -25.21
CA SER A 114 4.34 -7.64 -26.35
C SER A 114 4.00 -6.57 -27.40
N GLN A 115 3.96 -5.29 -26.99
CA GLN A 115 3.76 -4.12 -27.86
C GLN A 115 5.07 -3.59 -28.45
N GLY A 116 6.21 -4.19 -28.11
CA GLY A 116 7.54 -3.70 -28.52
C GLY A 116 7.99 -2.45 -27.75
N VAL A 117 7.31 -2.09 -26.67
CA VAL A 117 7.74 -1.02 -25.75
C VAL A 117 8.73 -1.63 -24.77
N LEU A 118 9.94 -1.06 -24.72
CA LEU A 118 10.99 -1.47 -23.80
C LEU A 118 11.07 -0.47 -22.64
N PRO A 119 10.65 -0.85 -21.42
CA PRO A 119 10.79 0.03 -20.27
C PRO A 119 12.24 0.17 -19.86
N SER A 120 12.59 1.36 -19.39
CA SER A 120 13.90 1.67 -18.81
C SER A 120 13.83 1.62 -17.29
N ILE A 121 14.96 1.34 -16.64
CA ILE A 121 15.08 1.34 -15.19
C ILE A 121 15.92 2.54 -14.76
N ALA A 122 15.46 3.25 -13.73
CA ALA A 122 16.24 4.26 -13.05
C ALA A 122 16.34 3.90 -11.56
N GLY A 123 17.48 4.24 -10.97
CA GLY A 123 17.71 4.13 -9.54
C GLY A 123 18.13 5.48 -8.99
N ASP A 124 17.65 5.81 -7.79
CA ASP A 124 18.02 7.04 -7.10
C ASP A 124 18.41 6.74 -5.65
N LEU A 125 19.48 7.37 -5.20
CA LEU A 125 20.09 7.12 -3.90
C LEU A 125 20.04 8.39 -3.06
N TRP A 126 19.33 8.29 -1.95
CA TRP A 126 19.10 9.40 -1.04
C TRP A 126 19.67 9.05 0.32
N SER A 127 20.28 10.01 1.00
CA SER A 127 20.70 9.82 2.40
C SER A 127 20.39 11.06 3.23
N GLU A 128 19.80 10.83 4.40
CA GLU A 128 19.45 11.87 5.36
C GLU A 128 19.54 11.31 6.79
N GLY A 129 20.17 12.04 7.70
CA GLY A 129 20.16 11.69 9.13
C GLY A 129 20.73 10.32 9.50
N GLY A 130 21.65 9.77 8.70
CA GLY A 130 22.23 8.44 8.91
C GLY A 130 21.40 7.29 8.31
N ILE A 131 20.32 7.60 7.59
CA ILE A 131 19.54 6.63 6.81
C ILE A 131 19.88 6.85 5.34
N ALA A 132 20.19 5.77 4.62
CA ALA A 132 20.28 5.79 3.16
C ALA A 132 19.17 4.91 2.57
N ILE A 133 18.57 5.35 1.47
CA ILE A 133 17.52 4.64 0.74
C ILE A 133 17.91 4.60 -0.73
N PHE A 134 17.83 3.41 -1.32
CA PHE A 134 17.94 3.21 -2.76
C PHE A 134 16.55 2.92 -3.34
N GLY A 135 16.00 3.90 -4.05
CA GLY A 135 14.74 3.78 -4.79
C GLY A 135 15.00 3.32 -6.21
N ILE A 136 14.26 2.33 -6.69
CA ILE A 136 14.37 1.80 -8.04
C ILE A 136 12.99 1.87 -8.68
N LEU A 137 12.91 2.45 -9.86
CA LEU A 137 11.70 2.54 -10.65
C LEU A 137 11.95 2.05 -12.07
N PHE A 138 10.90 1.62 -12.75
CA PHE A 138 10.91 1.55 -14.20
C PHE A 138 9.99 2.60 -14.79
N TYR A 139 10.30 3.02 -16.00
CA TYR A 139 9.55 4.03 -16.72
C TYR A 139 9.53 3.73 -18.22
N TRP A 140 8.51 4.23 -18.90
CA TRP A 140 8.36 4.11 -20.35
C TRP A 140 7.56 5.29 -20.91
N LEU A 141 7.61 5.41 -22.25
CA LEU A 141 6.73 6.28 -23.01
C LEU A 141 5.70 5.42 -23.73
N ASP A 142 4.43 5.80 -23.66
CA ASP A 142 3.39 5.14 -24.44
C ASP A 142 3.32 5.66 -25.89
N GLU A 143 2.38 5.13 -26.67
CA GLU A 143 2.13 5.53 -28.07
C GLU A 143 1.81 7.02 -28.23
N ASN A 144 1.35 7.69 -27.16
CA ASN A 144 1.01 9.11 -27.12
C ASN A 144 2.14 9.96 -26.51
N MET A 145 3.33 9.39 -26.34
CA MET A 145 4.49 10.02 -25.70
C MET A 145 4.20 10.47 -24.26
N GLN A 146 3.25 9.82 -23.57
CA GLN A 146 3.04 10.06 -22.15
C GLN A 146 4.04 9.29 -21.33
N TYR A 147 4.62 9.96 -20.33
CA TYR A 147 5.55 9.36 -19.38
C TYR A 147 4.79 8.58 -18.33
N HIS A 148 5.18 7.32 -18.15
CA HIS A 148 4.68 6.45 -17.12
C HIS A 148 5.84 5.93 -16.27
N GLU A 149 5.64 5.85 -14.97
CA GLU A 149 6.62 5.33 -14.02
C GLU A 149 5.95 4.41 -12.99
N LYS A 150 6.72 3.46 -12.49
CA LYS A 150 6.33 2.57 -11.38
C LYS A 150 7.54 2.28 -10.50
N LEU A 151 7.36 2.45 -9.20
CA LEU A 151 8.36 2.07 -8.20
C LEU A 151 8.48 0.53 -8.12
N LEU A 152 9.65 -0.01 -8.43
CA LEU A 152 10.00 -1.42 -8.28
C LEU A 152 10.45 -1.76 -6.85
N GLY A 153 11.02 -0.79 -6.15
CA GLY A 153 11.40 -0.99 -4.76
C GLY A 153 12.04 0.24 -4.14
N ALA A 154 12.05 0.25 -2.82
CA ALA A 154 12.82 1.18 -2.02
C ALA A 154 13.51 0.36 -0.93
N ILE A 155 14.83 0.27 -1.00
CA ILE A 155 15.64 -0.60 -0.14
C ILE A 155 16.41 0.30 0.85
N PRO A 156 16.40 -0.01 2.16
CA PRO A 156 17.34 0.60 3.08
C PRO A 156 18.76 0.23 2.68
N PHE A 157 19.58 1.25 2.45
CA PHE A 157 20.93 1.13 1.92
C PHE A 157 21.96 1.68 2.92
N GLY A 158 21.59 1.79 4.21
CA GLY A 158 22.44 2.38 5.26
C GLY A 158 23.57 1.47 5.74
N ASP A 159 23.34 0.15 5.73
CA ASP A 159 24.25 -0.83 6.33
C ASP A 159 25.19 -1.49 5.31
N VAL A 160 25.12 -1.07 4.04
CA VAL A 160 25.88 -1.65 2.94
C VAL A 160 26.67 -0.55 2.24
N SER A 161 27.90 -0.85 1.81
CA SER A 161 28.72 0.11 1.07
C SER A 161 28.08 0.43 -0.29
N HIS A 162 28.00 1.72 -0.64
CA HIS A 162 27.34 2.20 -1.88
C HIS A 162 28.21 2.01 -3.12
N THR A 163 28.61 0.76 -3.38
CA THR A 163 29.46 0.41 -4.51
C THR A 163 28.61 0.05 -5.74
N GLY A 164 29.19 0.17 -6.93
CA GLY A 164 28.53 -0.23 -8.18
C GLY A 164 27.99 -1.68 -8.15
N PRO A 165 28.76 -2.67 -7.67
CA PRO A 165 28.27 -4.05 -7.52
C PRO A 165 27.07 -4.19 -6.58
N GLU A 166 27.05 -3.46 -5.46
CA GLU A 166 25.93 -3.50 -4.51
C GLU A 166 24.65 -2.89 -5.09
N ILE A 167 24.80 -1.75 -5.79
CA ILE A 167 23.70 -1.10 -6.52
C ILE A 167 23.16 -2.06 -7.58
N ALA A 168 24.03 -2.66 -8.40
CA ALA A 168 23.62 -3.62 -9.43
C ALA A 168 22.90 -4.85 -8.84
N ARG A 169 23.40 -5.39 -7.72
CA ARG A 169 22.76 -6.49 -7.01
C ARG A 169 21.37 -6.10 -6.50
N ALA A 170 21.25 -4.94 -5.85
CA ALA A 170 19.98 -4.43 -5.34
C ALA A 170 18.96 -4.22 -6.47
N THR A 171 19.38 -3.64 -7.60
CA THR A 171 18.54 -3.48 -8.79
C THR A 171 18.02 -4.81 -9.31
N LYS A 172 18.89 -5.83 -9.44
CA LYS A 172 18.49 -7.18 -9.87
C LYS A 172 17.49 -7.83 -8.92
N ILE A 173 17.70 -7.69 -7.61
CA ILE A 173 16.79 -8.24 -6.60
C ILE A 173 15.41 -7.58 -6.71
N CYS A 174 15.34 -6.26 -6.81
CA CYS A 174 14.07 -5.56 -7.02
C CYS A 174 13.38 -6.00 -8.31
N ALA A 175 14.12 -6.10 -9.41
CA ALA A 175 13.61 -6.56 -10.69
C ALA A 175 13.05 -8.00 -10.59
N ALA A 176 13.82 -8.93 -10.03
CA ALA A 176 13.38 -10.32 -9.84
C ALA A 176 12.11 -10.41 -8.98
N ASN A 177 12.03 -9.64 -7.90
CA ASN A 177 10.87 -9.62 -7.01
C ASN A 177 9.60 -9.06 -7.67
N MET A 178 9.74 -8.33 -8.77
CA MET A 178 8.65 -7.80 -9.57
C MET A 178 8.30 -8.68 -10.77
N GLY A 179 8.93 -9.86 -10.90
CA GLY A 179 8.74 -10.77 -12.04
C GLY A 179 9.50 -10.33 -13.29
N VAL A 180 10.47 -9.42 -13.15
CA VAL A 180 11.14 -8.76 -14.29
C VAL A 180 12.65 -9.02 -14.34
N GLY A 181 13.15 -9.89 -13.45
CA GLY A 181 14.59 -10.14 -13.27
C GLY A 181 15.28 -10.76 -14.48
N GLU A 182 14.58 -11.53 -15.30
CA GLU A 182 15.14 -12.13 -16.52
C GLU A 182 15.42 -11.09 -17.63
N PHE A 183 14.84 -9.89 -17.52
CA PHE A 183 15.00 -8.81 -18.51
C PHE A 183 16.09 -7.81 -18.15
N VAL A 184 16.71 -7.94 -16.97
CA VAL A 184 17.82 -7.08 -16.56
C VAL A 184 19.10 -7.74 -17.01
N GLU A 185 19.60 -7.35 -18.19
CA GLU A 185 20.89 -7.83 -18.68
C GLU A 185 22.04 -7.43 -17.74
N ASP A 186 23.04 -8.29 -17.65
CA ASP A 186 24.30 -7.98 -16.97
C ASP A 186 25.04 -6.89 -17.74
N ALA A 187 24.86 -5.63 -17.31
CA ALA A 187 25.69 -4.52 -17.79
C ALA A 187 27.17 -4.61 -17.33
N SER A 188 27.60 -5.73 -16.75
CA SER A 188 28.96 -5.93 -16.24
C SER A 188 29.76 -6.89 -17.14
N PRO A 189 31.02 -6.56 -17.47
CA PRO A 189 31.88 -7.44 -18.25
C PRO A 189 32.16 -8.72 -17.47
N SER A 190 31.98 -9.85 -18.15
CA SER A 190 32.22 -11.21 -17.67
C SER A 190 33.49 -11.34 -16.82
N THR A 191 33.34 -11.63 -15.52
CA THR A 191 34.39 -12.29 -14.73
C THR A 191 33.75 -13.27 -13.75
N GLU A 192 33.84 -14.55 -14.13
CA GLU A 192 33.92 -15.80 -13.36
C GLU A 192 33.05 -16.06 -12.10
N SER A 193 32.19 -17.07 -12.26
CA SER A 193 31.89 -18.22 -11.39
C SER A 193 31.90 -18.08 -9.86
N GLY A 194 30.73 -18.36 -9.29
CA GLY A 194 30.61 -19.49 -8.36
C GLY A 194 30.60 -19.19 -6.87
N SER A 195 29.44 -18.79 -6.35
CA SER A 195 28.92 -19.27 -5.07
C SER A 195 27.41 -18.98 -4.99
N SER A 196 26.65 -19.94 -4.48
CA SER A 196 25.27 -19.71 -4.06
C SER A 196 25.31 -18.80 -2.83
N GLU A 197 25.44 -17.48 -3.04
CA GLU A 197 25.41 -16.49 -1.98
C GLU A 197 23.98 -16.42 -1.42
N GLU A 198 23.81 -16.92 -0.20
CA GLU A 198 22.61 -16.63 0.58
C GLU A 198 22.47 -15.11 0.74
N LEU A 199 21.24 -14.62 0.55
CA LEU A 199 20.89 -13.22 0.78
C LEU A 199 21.39 -12.75 2.16
N PRO A 200 22.14 -11.63 2.24
CA PRO A 200 22.43 -10.97 3.50
C PRO A 200 21.14 -10.77 4.31
N SER A 201 21.18 -11.02 5.62
CA SER A 201 19.99 -10.93 6.49
C SER A 201 19.28 -9.59 6.41
N VAL A 202 20.02 -8.50 6.17
CA VAL A 202 19.48 -7.14 6.00
C VAL A 202 18.57 -7.02 4.78
N LEU A 203 18.83 -7.78 3.71
CA LEU A 203 17.95 -7.81 2.53
C LEU A 203 16.71 -8.68 2.75
N LYS A 204 16.73 -9.60 3.72
CA LYS A 204 15.55 -10.39 4.16
C LYS A 204 14.56 -9.55 4.98
N ASP A 205 15.03 -8.46 5.61
CA ASP A 205 14.24 -7.51 6.41
C ASP A 205 13.73 -6.30 5.62
N THR A 206 14.12 -6.19 4.35
CA THR A 206 13.43 -5.33 3.38
C THR A 206 11.96 -5.77 3.31
N TRP A 207 11.05 -4.94 2.78
CA TRP A 207 9.66 -5.29 2.43
C TRP A 207 9.57 -6.37 1.31
N LEU A 208 10.46 -7.36 1.37
CA LEU A 208 10.71 -8.47 0.48
C LEU A 208 10.35 -9.73 1.26
N LEU A 209 9.05 -10.06 1.27
CA LEU A 209 8.68 -11.41 1.67
C LEU A 209 9.33 -12.41 0.70
N PRO A 210 9.95 -13.49 1.20
CA PRO A 210 10.55 -14.51 0.37
C PRO A 210 9.46 -15.11 -0.53
N LEU A 211 9.77 -15.20 -1.83
CA LEU A 211 9.03 -16.04 -2.76
C LEU A 211 8.98 -17.44 -2.15
N GLY A 212 7.76 -17.95 -1.90
CA GLY A 212 7.59 -19.38 -1.67
C GLY A 212 8.26 -20.12 -2.80
N THR A 213 9.17 -21.04 -2.47
CA THR A 213 9.90 -21.86 -3.42
C THR A 213 8.91 -22.52 -4.36
N ARG A 214 8.90 -22.06 -5.62
CA ARG A 214 8.15 -22.71 -6.69
C ARG A 214 8.99 -23.90 -7.12
N GLU A 215 8.59 -25.10 -6.71
CA GLU A 215 9.14 -26.32 -7.30
C GLU A 215 8.87 -26.29 -8.80
N SER A 216 9.94 -26.26 -9.58
CA SER A 216 9.92 -26.40 -11.03
C SER A 216 9.49 -27.82 -11.37
N THR A 217 8.19 -28.03 -11.59
CA THR A 217 7.73 -29.23 -12.29
C THR A 217 8.09 -29.06 -13.77
N THR A 218 9.21 -29.65 -14.18
CA THR A 218 9.56 -29.85 -15.59
C THR A 218 8.48 -30.71 -16.25
N ALA A 219 7.54 -30.07 -16.97
CA ALA A 219 6.68 -30.76 -17.92
C ALA A 219 7.48 -31.03 -19.19
N GLY A 220 7.53 -32.31 -19.58
CA GLY A 220 8.39 -32.85 -20.62
C GLY A 220 8.21 -32.18 -21.99
N CYS A 221 9.37 -31.99 -22.63
CA CYS A 221 9.54 -31.69 -24.05
C CYS A 221 8.77 -32.71 -24.90
N GLY A 222 7.66 -32.27 -25.50
CA GLY A 222 6.93 -33.02 -26.52
C GLY A 222 7.58 -32.80 -27.88
N THR A 223 8.24 -33.84 -28.40
CA THR A 223 8.78 -33.90 -29.76
C THR A 223 7.66 -33.79 -30.78
N ILE A 224 7.67 -32.73 -31.61
CA ILE A 224 6.81 -32.62 -32.79
C ILE A 224 7.51 -33.36 -33.94
N THR A 225 7.07 -34.58 -34.23
CA THR A 225 7.38 -35.27 -35.49
C THR A 225 6.45 -34.78 -36.59
N SER A 226 7.03 -34.17 -37.63
CA SER A 226 6.37 -33.86 -38.89
C SER A 226 6.14 -35.14 -39.70
N THR A 227 4.89 -35.54 -39.87
CA THR A 227 4.51 -36.64 -40.77
C THR A 227 4.10 -36.05 -42.12
N SER A 228 4.97 -36.19 -43.11
CA SER A 228 4.63 -36.04 -44.53
C SER A 228 4.15 -37.38 -45.08
N ALA A 229 2.98 -37.42 -45.70
CA ALA A 229 2.57 -38.48 -46.64
C ALA A 229 1.28 -38.08 -47.37
N PRO A 230 0.95 -38.75 -48.48
CA PRO A 230 1.60 -38.72 -49.80
C PRO A 230 0.84 -37.83 -50.80
#